data_AF-A0A1W9L244-F1
#
_entry.id   AF-A0A1W9L244-F1
#
_cell.length_a   1.000
_cell.length_b   1.000
_cell.length_c   1.000
_cell.angle_alpha   90.00
_cell.angle_beta   90.00
_cell.angle_gamma   90.00
#
_symmetry.space_group_name_H-M   'P 1'
#
loop_
_entity.id
_entity.type
_entity.pdbx_description
1 polymer ?
#
loop_
_entity_poly.entity_id
_entity_poly.type
_entity_poly.pdbx_seq_one_letter_code
_entity_poly.pdbx_strand_id
1 'polypeptide(L)'
;MAILAYIPLFGIILVVYNVMMIMGVDFNSIVFDMSSQATEGQATSQAFHVGDVIVMLGVVCLYIEVIKATRASMASVIDHVVSLIVFIIFLIELILVKSATTPDFLILTLMSLLDVIAGFTITISSAKRDVSIH
;
A
#
# COMPACT_ATOMS: atom_id res chain seq x y z
N MET A 1 9.73 -18.81 -9.82
CA MET A 1 9.17 -17.51 -10.21
C MET A 1 9.88 -16.40 -9.44
N ALA A 2 11.07 -15.99 -9.90
CA ALA A 2 11.94 -15.08 -9.13
C ALA A 2 11.60 -13.59 -9.29
N ILE A 3 10.87 -13.20 -10.35
CA ILE A 3 10.67 -11.78 -10.71
C ILE A 3 9.77 -11.03 -9.70
N LEU A 4 8.80 -11.72 -9.09
CA LEU A 4 7.88 -11.13 -8.11
C LEU A 4 8.54 -10.87 -6.74
N ALA A 5 9.72 -11.44 -6.51
CA ALA A 5 10.46 -11.25 -5.26
C ALA A 5 11.23 -9.92 -5.24
N TYR A 6 11.46 -9.29 -6.39
CA TYR A 6 12.29 -8.08 -6.52
C TYR A 6 11.50 -6.80 -6.77
N ILE A 7 10.19 -6.90 -7.05
CA ILE A 7 9.34 -5.73 -7.29
C ILE A 7 8.54 -5.46 -6.01
N PRO A 8 8.57 -4.24 -5.45
CA PRO A 8 7.71 -3.88 -4.34
C PRO A 8 6.25 -3.94 -4.80
N LEU A 9 5.44 -4.66 -4.02
CA LEU A 9 4.03 -4.92 -4.26
C LEU A 9 3.23 -3.62 -4.23
N PHE A 10 3.68 -2.63 -3.46
CA PHE A 10 3.14 -1.26 -3.51
C PHE A 10 3.30 -0.59 -4.87
N GLY A 11 4.34 -0.92 -5.63
CA GLY A 11 4.49 -0.44 -7.00
C GLY A 11 3.38 -0.95 -7.91
N ILE A 12 2.88 -2.17 -7.67
CA ILE A 12 1.73 -2.71 -8.41
C ILE A 12 0.46 -1.92 -8.04
N ILE A 13 0.25 -1.63 -6.76
CA ILE A 13 -0.91 -0.83 -6.32
C ILE A 13 -0.89 0.57 -6.91
N LEU A 14 0.29 1.22 -6.94
CA LEU A 14 0.48 2.52 -7.57
C LEU A 14 0.03 2.50 -9.03
N VAL A 15 0.54 1.53 -9.80
CA VAL A 15 0.19 1.36 -11.23
C VAL A 15 -1.30 1.11 -11.40
N VAL A 16 -1.90 0.24 -10.58
CA VAL A 16 -3.35 -0.04 -10.64
C VAL A 16 -4.18 1.22 -10.36
N TYR A 17 -3.82 2.00 -9.34
CA TYR A 17 -4.52 3.23 -9.00
C TYR A 17 -4.43 4.27 -10.13
N ASN A 18 -3.23 4.46 -10.70
CA ASN A 18 -3.02 5.36 -11.84
C ASN A 18 -3.80 4.92 -13.09
N VAL A 19 -3.81 3.62 -13.40
CA VAL A 19 -4.59 3.09 -14.53
C VAL A 19 -6.08 3.36 -14.32
N MET A 20 -6.63 3.10 -13.13
CA MET A 20 -8.02 3.39 -12.81
C MET A 20 -8.35 4.88 -12.94
N MET A 21 -7.45 5.74 -12.47
CA MET A 21 -7.59 7.19 -12.60
C MET A 21 -7.61 7.64 -14.08
N ILE A 22 -6.70 7.11 -14.91
CA ILE A 22 -6.65 7.42 -16.36
C ILE A 22 -7.91 6.92 -17.07
N MET A 23 -8.46 5.79 -16.63
CA MET A 23 -9.73 5.25 -17.14
C MET A 23 -10.95 6.03 -16.67
N GLY A 24 -10.78 7.02 -15.79
CA GLY A 24 -11.88 7.87 -15.29
C GLY A 24 -12.76 7.16 -14.25
N VAL A 25 -12.24 6.16 -13.54
CA VAL A 25 -12.97 5.50 -12.45
C VAL A 25 -13.18 6.50 -11.32
N ASP A 26 -14.43 6.65 -10.87
CA ASP A 26 -14.74 7.42 -9.67
C ASP A 26 -14.49 6.56 -8.42
N PHE A 27 -13.48 6.94 -7.63
CA PHE A 27 -13.13 6.24 -6.40
C PHE A 27 -14.23 6.35 -5.32
N ASN A 28 -15.13 7.32 -5.43
CA ASN A 28 -16.32 7.46 -4.57
C ASN A 28 -17.53 6.71 -5.12
N SER A 29 -17.39 5.93 -6.20
CA SER A 29 -18.50 5.08 -6.64
C SER A 29 -18.70 3.92 -5.67
N ILE A 30 -19.96 3.66 -5.33
CA ILE A 30 -20.35 2.59 -4.42
C ILE A 30 -20.20 1.25 -5.15
N VAL A 31 -19.38 0.36 -4.60
CA VAL A 31 -19.16 -1.01 -5.09
C VAL A 31 -20.11 -1.98 -4.41
N PHE A 32 -20.34 -1.77 -3.12
CA PHE A 32 -21.17 -2.65 -2.30
C PHE A 32 -21.99 -1.83 -1.33
N ASP A 33 -23.30 -1.98 -1.41
CA ASP A 33 -24.24 -1.29 -0.53
C ASP A 33 -24.95 -2.31 0.37
N MET A 34 -24.71 -2.23 1.68
CA MET A 34 -25.41 -3.03 2.68
C MET A 34 -26.65 -2.34 3.26
N SER A 35 -27.04 -1.17 2.72
CA SER A 35 -28.18 -0.39 3.20
C SER A 35 -29.50 -1.16 3.21
N SER A 36 -29.67 -2.18 2.36
CA SER A 36 -30.87 -3.03 2.33
C SER A 36 -31.05 -3.93 3.56
N GLN A 37 -30.04 -4.02 4.43
CA GLN A 37 -30.08 -4.78 5.69
C GLN A 37 -30.19 -3.87 6.92
N ALA A 38 -30.28 -2.55 6.73
CA ALA A 38 -30.47 -1.62 7.83
C ALA A 38 -31.91 -1.69 8.34
N THR A 39 -32.08 -2.29 9.52
CA THR A 39 -33.30 -2.19 10.33
C THR A 39 -33.70 -0.72 10.49
N GLU A 40 -35.00 -0.43 10.31
CA GLU A 40 -35.58 0.90 10.46
C GLU A 40 -35.07 1.61 11.73
N GLY A 41 -34.29 2.68 11.56
CA GLY A 41 -33.83 3.54 12.67
C GLY A 41 -32.33 3.86 12.73
N GLN A 42 -31.47 3.19 11.94
CA GLN A 42 -30.05 3.59 11.82
C GLN A 42 -29.73 3.98 10.37
N ALA A 43 -29.70 5.28 10.12
CA ALA A 43 -29.30 5.87 8.85
C ALA A 43 -27.78 5.83 8.63
N THR A 44 -27.12 4.71 8.95
CA THR A 44 -25.74 4.48 8.53
C THR A 44 -25.77 3.74 7.21
N SER A 45 -25.69 4.49 6.12
CA SER A 45 -25.33 3.93 4.82
C SER A 45 -23.99 3.20 4.96
N GLN A 46 -24.03 1.87 5.07
CA GLN A 46 -22.84 1.01 5.02
C GLN A 46 -22.52 0.74 3.55
N ALA A 47 -22.12 1.80 2.85
CA ALA A 47 -21.67 1.73 1.48
C ALA A 47 -20.14 1.70 1.45
N PHE A 48 -19.60 0.71 0.73
CA PHE A 48 -18.17 0.61 0.43
C PHE A 48 -17.91 1.19 -0.95
N HIS A 49 -16.90 2.03 -1.04
CA HIS A 49 -16.50 2.70 -2.26
C HIS A 49 -15.36 1.95 -2.95
N VAL A 50 -15.10 2.25 -4.22
CA VAL A 50 -13.96 1.67 -4.96
C VAL A 50 -12.64 1.94 -4.23
N GLY A 51 -12.48 3.16 -3.69
CA GLY A 51 -11.30 3.54 -2.92
C GLY A 51 -11.04 2.63 -1.71
N ASP A 52 -12.10 2.30 -0.95
CA ASP A 52 -12.02 1.42 0.22
C ASP A 52 -11.46 0.03 -0.15
N VAL A 53 -11.88 -0.52 -1.29
CA VAL A 53 -11.41 -1.83 -1.78
C VAL A 53 -9.93 -1.81 -2.12
N ILE A 54 -9.44 -0.72 -2.73
CA ILE A 54 -8.02 -0.57 -3.07
C ILE A 54 -7.19 -0.41 -1.80
N VAL A 55 -7.68 0.33 -0.81
CA VAL A 55 -7.02 0.46 0.50
C VAL A 55 -6.93 -0.90 1.19
N MET A 56 -7.99 -1.70 1.18
CA MET A 56 -7.96 -3.07 1.73
C MET A 56 -6.93 -3.94 1.02
N LEU A 57 -6.81 -3.83 -0.31
CA LEU A 57 -5.75 -4.50 -1.07
C LEU A 57 -4.36 -4.00 -0.64
N GLY A 58 -4.23 -2.69 -0.39
CA GLY A 58 -3.05 -2.04 0.21
C GLY A 58 -2.58 -2.68 1.50
N VAL A 59 -3.51 -2.94 2.42
CA VAL A 59 -3.22 -3.61 3.71
C VAL A 59 -2.64 -5.00 3.48
N VAL A 60 -3.27 -5.79 2.61
CA VAL A 60 -2.80 -7.15 2.30
C VAL A 60 -1.41 -7.11 1.67
N CYS A 61 -1.17 -6.17 0.76
CA CYS A 61 0.13 -6.00 0.14
C CYS A 61 1.21 -5.59 1.14
N LEU A 62 0.91 -4.66 2.04
CA LEU A 62 1.82 -4.25 3.12
C LEU A 62 2.20 -5.42 4.02
N TYR A 63 1.24 -6.27 4.36
CA TYR A 63 1.51 -7.45 5.17
C TYR A 63 2.49 -8.43 4.47
N ILE A 64 2.29 -8.64 3.17
CA ILE A 64 3.17 -9.51 2.37
C ILE A 64 4.59 -8.92 2.31
N GLU A 65 4.72 -7.60 2.12
CA GLU A 65 6.02 -6.91 2.09
C GLU A 65 6.76 -7.04 3.42
N VAL A 66 6.06 -6.85 4.55
CA VAL A 66 6.66 -7.02 5.88
C VAL A 66 7.22 -8.44 6.07
N ILE A 67 6.51 -9.48 5.62
CA ILE A 67 7.03 -10.86 5.67
C ILE A 67 8.24 -11.01 4.76
N LYS A 68 8.21 -10.43 3.55
CA LYS A 68 9.31 -10.49 2.59
C LYS A 68 10.58 -9.87 3.17
N ALA A 69 10.45 -8.73 3.85
CA ALA A 69 11.54 -8.01 4.50
C ALA A 69 12.20 -8.80 5.65
N THR A 70 11.54 -9.81 6.24
CA THR A 70 12.17 -10.67 7.27
C THR A 70 13.27 -11.59 6.73
N ARG A 71 13.34 -11.80 5.41
CA ARG A 71 14.35 -12.65 4.77
C ARG A 71 15.59 -11.81 4.45
N ALA A 72 16.53 -11.73 5.39
CA ALA A 72 17.79 -11.01 5.22
C ALA A 72 18.65 -11.64 4.10
N SER A 73 18.64 -11.02 2.91
CA SER A 73 19.44 -11.38 1.74
C SER A 73 20.01 -10.09 1.13
N MET A 74 21.10 -10.17 0.36
CA MET A 74 21.62 -9.03 -0.43
C MET A 74 20.56 -8.42 -1.37
N ALA A 75 19.55 -9.20 -1.75
CA ALA A 75 18.38 -8.71 -2.48
C ALA A 75 17.54 -7.67 -1.70
N SER A 76 17.65 -7.64 -0.36
CA SER A 76 16.87 -6.76 0.52
C SER A 76 17.24 -5.28 0.41
N VAL A 77 18.48 -4.94 0.02
CA VAL A 77 18.89 -3.53 -0.13
C VAL A 77 18.25 -2.91 -1.37
N ILE A 78 18.20 -3.67 -2.47
CA ILE A 78 17.55 -3.22 -3.70
C ILE A 78 16.06 -3.02 -3.45
N ASP A 79 15.43 -3.97 -2.76
CA ASP A 79 14.00 -3.89 -2.40
C ASP A 79 13.67 -2.59 -1.65
N HIS A 80 14.50 -2.20 -0.66
CA HIS A 80 14.32 -0.95 0.08
C HIS A 80 14.48 0.31 -0.77
N VAL A 81 15.44 0.30 -1.70
CA VAL A 81 15.63 1.46 -2.59
C VAL A 81 14.47 1.59 -3.55
N VAL A 82 13.95 0.47 -4.07
CA VAL A 82 12.80 0.49 -4.99
C VAL A 82 11.52 0.88 -4.23
N SER A 83 11.31 0.41 -3.00
CA SER A 83 10.16 0.84 -2.19
C SER A 83 10.23 2.33 -1.84
N LEU A 84 11.43 2.87 -1.58
CA LEU A 84 11.64 4.31 -1.40
C LEU A 84 11.24 5.10 -2.66
N ILE A 85 11.65 4.63 -3.85
CA ILE A 85 11.26 5.26 -5.11
C ILE A 85 9.74 5.22 -5.29
N VAL A 86 9.09 4.09 -5.01
CA VAL A 86 7.63 3.96 -5.08
C VAL A 86 6.94 4.95 -4.14
N PHE A 87 7.41 5.06 -2.89
CA PHE A 87 6.89 6.06 -1.95
C PHE A 87 7.06 7.49 -2.46
N ILE A 88 8.21 7.82 -3.05
CA ILE A 88 8.44 9.14 -3.64
C ILE A 88 7.44 9.42 -4.78
N ILE A 89 7.15 8.42 -5.62
CA ILE A 89 6.16 8.58 -6.70
C ILE A 89 4.75 8.80 -6.11
N PHE A 90 4.33 8.02 -5.11
CA PHE A 90 3.09 8.25 -4.39
C PHE A 90 3.01 9.69 -3.85
N LEU A 91 4.09 10.18 -3.23
CA LEU A 91 4.15 11.52 -2.65
C LEU A 91 4.06 12.62 -3.73
N ILE A 92 4.78 12.44 -4.85
CA ILE A 92 4.74 13.38 -5.98
C ILE A 92 3.34 13.41 -6.59
N GLU A 93 2.73 12.25 -6.81
CA GLU A 93 1.37 12.16 -7.36
C GLU A 93 0.34 12.80 -6.43
N LEU A 94 0.42 12.56 -5.12
CA LEU A 94 -0.49 13.14 -4.13
C LEU A 94 -0.47 14.68 -4.17
N ILE A 95 0.69 15.27 -4.41
CA ILE A 95 0.89 16.73 -4.42
C ILE A 95 0.56 17.34 -5.80
N LEU A 96 0.95 16.67 -6.90
CA LEU A 96 0.83 17.24 -8.25
C LEU A 96 -0.46 16.86 -8.97
N VAL A 97 -1.07 15.73 -8.63
CA VAL A 97 -2.23 15.19 -9.36
C VAL A 97 -3.51 15.46 -8.57
N LYS A 98 -4.34 16.37 -9.07
CA LYS A 98 -5.61 16.75 -8.43
C LYS A 98 -6.54 15.56 -8.21
N SER A 99 -6.55 14.60 -9.13
CA SER A 99 -7.35 13.37 -9.03
C SER A 99 -6.80 12.36 -8.01
N ALA A 100 -5.55 12.54 -7.55
CA ALA A 100 -4.93 11.74 -6.50
C ALA A 100 -5.16 12.33 -5.10
N THR A 101 -5.79 13.51 -4.99
CA THR A 101 -6.09 14.16 -3.71
C THR A 101 -7.34 13.54 -3.05
N THR A 102 -7.31 12.23 -2.82
CA THR A 102 -8.37 11.46 -2.15
C THR A 102 -7.88 10.92 -0.81
N PRO A 103 -8.77 10.69 0.18
CA PRO A 103 -8.38 10.07 1.45
C PRO A 103 -7.78 8.67 1.24
N ASP A 104 -8.27 7.92 0.26
CA ASP A 104 -7.79 6.57 -0.06
C ASP A 104 -6.34 6.61 -0.53
N PHE A 105 -6.01 7.52 -1.44
CA PHE A 105 -4.65 7.67 -1.96
C PHE A 105 -3.67 8.19 -0.89
N LEU A 106 -4.14 9.06 0.01
CA LEU A 106 -3.37 9.47 1.18
C LEU A 106 -3.02 8.27 2.07
N ILE A 107 -3.99 7.39 2.35
CA ILE A 107 -3.75 6.18 3.14
C ILE A 107 -2.76 5.25 2.44
N LEU A 108 -2.91 5.03 1.12
CA LEU A 108 -1.96 4.24 0.34
C LEU A 108 -0.54 4.84 0.36
N THR A 109 -0.44 6.17 0.28
CA THR A 109 0.84 6.89 0.41
C THR A 109 1.47 6.65 1.78
N LEU A 110 0.70 6.76 2.86
CA LEU A 110 1.17 6.46 4.22
C LEU A 110 1.57 4.98 4.37
N MET A 111 0.83 4.06 3.77
CA MET A 111 1.21 2.64 3.78
C MET A 111 2.53 2.40 3.04
N SER A 112 2.75 3.05 1.89
CA SER A 112 4.04 2.97 1.18
C SER A 112 5.21 3.59 1.98
N LEU A 113 4.94 4.61 2.81
CA LEU A 113 5.92 5.11 3.78
C LEU A 113 6.23 4.06 4.85
N LEU A 114 5.20 3.40 5.39
CA LEU A 114 5.37 2.34 6.39
C LEU A 114 6.16 1.16 5.83
N ASP A 115 5.99 0.83 4.55
CA ASP A 115 6.77 -0.20 3.86
C ASP A 115 8.29 0.10 3.92
N VAL A 116 8.67 1.33 3.56
CA VAL A 116 10.07 1.79 3.63
C VAL A 116 10.61 1.72 5.07
N ILE A 117 9.84 2.23 6.04
CA ILE A 117 10.26 2.24 7.46
C ILE A 117 10.41 0.82 8.00
N ALA A 118 9.46 -0.07 7.70
CA ALA A 118 9.49 -1.46 8.12
C ALA A 118 10.70 -2.20 7.53
N GLY A 119 10.98 -2.00 6.25
CA GLY A 119 12.13 -2.59 5.57
C GLY A 119 13.46 -2.26 6.27
N PHE A 120 13.73 -0.97 6.51
CA PHE A 120 14.93 -0.54 7.24
C PHE A 120 14.97 -1.08 8.68
N THR A 121 13.84 -1.03 9.38
CA THR A 121 13.74 -1.46 10.79
C THR A 121 14.10 -2.94 10.94
N ILE A 122 13.57 -3.80 10.06
CA ILE A 122 13.82 -5.25 10.10
C ILE A 122 15.29 -5.55 9.78
N THR A 123 15.87 -4.87 8.80
CA THR A 123 17.27 -5.06 8.39
C THR A 123 18.23 -4.72 9.53
N ILE A 124 18.01 -3.58 10.20
CA ILE A 124 18.81 -3.15 11.35
C ILE A 124 18.67 -4.13 12.51
N SER A 125 17.44 -4.59 12.80
CA SER A 125 17.19 -5.54 13.88
C SER A 125 17.87 -6.89 13.66
N SER A 126 17.87 -7.40 12.42
CA SER A 126 18.59 -8.64 12.09
C SER A 126 20.10 -8.50 12.25
N ALA A 127 20.69 -7.38 11.82
CA ALA A 127 22.13 -7.13 11.97
C ALA A 127 22.55 -7.07 13.45
N LYS A 128 21.72 -6.49 14.33
CA LYS A 128 22.00 -6.43 15.77
C LYS A 128 22.00 -7.81 16.45
N ARG A 129 21.11 -8.72 16.02
CA ARG A 129 21.02 -10.09 16.56
C ARG A 129 22.26 -10.92 16.23
N ASP A 130 22.86 -10.70 15.06
CA ASP A 130 24.11 -11.38 14.66
C ASP A 130 25.32 -10.92 15.48
N VAL A 131 25.29 -9.71 16.06
CA VAL A 131 26.37 -9.20 16.92
C VAL A 131 26.31 -9.76 18.34
N SER A 132 25.13 -10.14 18.85
CA SER A 132 24.98 -10.62 20.24
C SER A 132 25.33 -12.10 20.45
N ILE A 133 25.57 -12.85 19.37
CA ILE A 133 25.93 -14.28 19.41
C ILE A 133 27.45 -14.53 19.35
N HIS A 134 28.26 -13.48 19.46
CA HIS A 134 29.72 -13.54 19.58
C HIS A 134 30.17 -12.87 20.88
#